data_AF-A0A366DXM8-F1
#
_entry.id   AF-A0A366DXM8-F1
#
_cell.length_a   1.000
_cell.length_b   1.000
_cell.length_c   1.000
_cell.angle_alpha   90.00
_cell.angle_beta   90.00
_cell.angle_gamma   90.00
#
_symmetry.space_group_name_H-M   'P 1'
#
loop_
_entity.id
_entity.type
_entity.pdbx_description
1 polymer ?
#
loop_
_entity_poly.entity_id
_entity_poly.type
_entity_poly.pdbx_seq_one_letter_code
_entity_poly.pdbx_strand_id
1 'polypeptide(L)'
;MNKTCLAFIAALSLFPSTLHAAPIAEVIADMAAKCWVLPEKMDYQKARAVFEVTYNAEGDLTEVIAVEYQPVREAGKIFALSAQQALLDCASKAAIKSRTIRVVMNYTAPRSGDTLIMKKR
;
A
#
# COMPACT_ATOMS: atom_id res chain seq x y z
N MET A 1 -30.48 19.83 -57.22
CA MET A 1 -30.37 18.38 -56.92
C MET A 1 -29.06 18.17 -56.17
N ASN A 2 -29.06 18.38 -54.85
CA ASN A 2 -29.00 17.34 -53.81
C ASN A 2 -27.80 16.38 -53.95
N LYS A 3 -26.81 16.49 -53.07
CA LYS A 3 -26.67 15.59 -51.90
C LYS A 3 -25.46 15.98 -51.05
N THR A 4 -25.76 16.30 -49.80
CA THR A 4 -24.85 16.26 -48.66
C THR A 4 -24.14 14.92 -48.56
N CYS A 5 -22.88 14.91 -48.13
CA CYS A 5 -22.29 13.74 -47.51
C CYS A 5 -21.45 14.19 -46.30
N LEU A 6 -22.01 13.88 -45.14
CA LEU A 6 -21.42 13.94 -43.80
C LEU A 6 -20.18 13.04 -43.68
N ALA A 7 -19.44 13.26 -42.58
CA ALA A 7 -18.55 12.34 -41.85
C ALA A 7 -17.09 12.84 -41.81
N PHE A 8 -16.38 12.88 -40.69
CA PHE A 8 -16.65 12.44 -39.33
C PHE A 8 -15.65 13.19 -38.44
N ILE A 9 -16.12 13.87 -37.41
CA ILE A 9 -15.28 14.49 -36.38
C ILE A 9 -14.69 13.34 -35.57
N ALA A 10 -13.42 13.02 -35.78
CA ALA A 10 -12.67 12.16 -34.86
C ALA A 10 -12.34 12.98 -33.60
N ALA A 11 -13.33 13.14 -32.73
CA ALA A 11 -13.09 13.55 -31.36
C ALA A 11 -12.27 12.44 -30.70
N LEU A 12 -10.96 12.66 -30.56
CA LEU A 12 -10.16 11.90 -29.60
C LEU A 12 -10.80 12.14 -28.24
N SER A 13 -11.60 11.18 -27.79
CA SER A 13 -12.00 11.04 -26.41
C SER A 13 -10.73 10.81 -25.59
N LEU A 14 -10.15 11.93 -25.12
CA LEU A 14 -9.27 11.96 -23.96
C LEU A 14 -10.07 11.35 -22.83
N PHE A 15 -9.95 10.04 -22.61
CA PHE A 15 -10.33 9.45 -21.35
C PHE A 15 -9.37 10.07 -20.32
N PRO A 16 -9.84 10.89 -19.38
CA PRO A 16 -9.02 11.16 -18.22
C PRO A 16 -9.00 9.83 -17.48
N SER A 17 -7.95 9.03 -17.67
CA SER A 17 -7.59 8.03 -16.68
C SER A 17 -7.33 8.85 -15.41
N THR A 18 -8.35 8.93 -14.56
CA THR A 18 -8.28 9.52 -13.24
C THR A 18 -7.38 8.60 -12.43
N LEU A 19 -6.08 8.80 -12.60
CA LEU A 19 -5.04 8.22 -11.79
C LEU A 19 -5.24 8.82 -10.39
N HIS A 20 -6.15 8.22 -9.61
CA HIS A 20 -6.33 8.55 -8.22
C HIS A 20 -4.98 8.29 -7.56
N ALA A 21 -4.28 9.36 -7.19
CA ALA A 21 -3.09 9.24 -6.39
C ALA A 21 -3.48 8.49 -5.12
N ALA A 22 -2.82 7.36 -4.85
CA ALA A 22 -3.05 6.61 -3.64
C ALA A 22 -2.82 7.54 -2.43
N PRO A 23 -3.62 7.43 -1.36
CA PRO A 23 -3.38 8.19 -0.13
C PRO A 23 -1.95 7.95 0.34
N ILE A 24 -1.30 9.00 0.82
CA ILE A 24 0.13 9.00 1.19
C ILE A 24 0.48 7.85 2.15
N ALA A 25 -0.43 7.48 3.05
CA ALA A 25 -0.27 6.35 3.96
C ALA A 25 -0.16 4.99 3.25
N GLU A 26 -0.91 4.78 2.16
CA GLU A 26 -0.81 3.56 1.34
C GLU A 26 0.52 3.53 0.59
N VAL A 27 0.99 4.67 0.07
CA VAL A 27 2.29 4.75 -0.59
C VAL A 27 3.42 4.33 0.37
N ILE A 28 3.39 4.80 1.62
CA ILE A 28 4.39 4.40 2.63
C ILE A 28 4.26 2.91 2.97
N ALA A 29 3.03 2.40 3.10
CA ALA A 29 2.80 0.98 3.35
C ALA A 29 3.36 0.11 2.20
N ASP A 30 3.14 0.52 0.95
CA ASP A 30 3.67 -0.16 -0.24
C ASP A 30 5.20 -0.10 -0.31
N MET A 31 5.80 1.01 0.14
CA MET A 31 7.26 1.11 0.25
C MET A 31 7.82 0.13 1.27
N ALA A 32 7.23 0.07 2.47
CA ALA A 32 7.64 -0.86 3.51
C ALA A 32 7.42 -2.32 3.09
N ALA A 33 6.30 -2.62 2.42
CA ALA A 33 5.96 -3.97 1.96
C ALA A 33 7.03 -4.60 1.05
N LYS A 34 7.82 -3.80 0.32
CA LYS A 34 8.91 -4.29 -0.53
C LYS A 34 9.99 -5.04 0.22
N CYS A 35 10.18 -4.74 1.50
CA CYS A 35 11.24 -5.31 2.34
C CYS A 35 10.68 -6.05 3.54
N TRP A 36 9.35 -6.14 3.62
CA TRP A 36 8.69 -6.75 4.74
C TRP A 36 8.77 -8.27 4.63
N VAL A 37 9.35 -8.88 5.67
CA VAL A 37 9.37 -10.32 5.86
C VAL A 37 8.35 -10.68 6.93
N LEU A 38 7.34 -11.47 6.56
CA LEU A 38 6.37 -11.98 7.51
C LEU A 38 7.05 -12.99 8.47
N PRO A 39 6.85 -12.89 9.79
CA PRO A 39 7.45 -13.83 10.74
C PRO A 39 6.98 -15.28 10.52
N GLU A 40 7.93 -16.20 10.28
CA GLU A 40 7.64 -17.60 9.88
C GLU A 40 7.05 -18.47 11.00
N LYS A 41 7.30 -18.15 12.27
CA LYS A 41 6.92 -19.01 13.41
C LYS A 41 5.45 -18.90 13.81
N MET A 42 4.67 -18.07 13.11
CA MET A 42 3.29 -17.74 13.49
C MET A 42 2.36 -17.95 12.29
N ASP A 43 1.26 -18.68 12.50
CA ASP A 43 0.21 -18.85 11.49
C ASP A 43 -0.72 -17.64 11.51
N TYR A 44 -0.37 -16.61 10.73
CA TYR A 44 -1.22 -15.45 10.53
C TYR A 44 -2.25 -15.74 9.46
N GLN A 45 -3.54 -15.81 9.83
CA GLN A 45 -4.62 -15.76 8.85
C GLN A 45 -4.91 -14.32 8.44
N LYS A 46 -4.93 -13.43 9.43
CA LYS A 46 -5.01 -11.97 9.27
C LYS A 46 -4.21 -11.32 10.39
N ALA A 47 -3.50 -10.25 10.06
CA ALA A 47 -2.80 -9.43 11.03
C ALA A 47 -2.77 -7.97 10.56
N ARG A 48 -2.75 -7.06 11.53
CA ARG A 48 -2.78 -5.63 11.28
C ARG A 48 -1.93 -4.92 12.31
N ALA A 49 -1.14 -3.95 11.88
CA ALA A 49 -0.41 -3.05 12.75
C ALA A 49 -0.56 -1.62 12.24
N VAL A 50 -0.79 -0.70 13.16
CA VAL A 50 -0.97 0.72 12.87
C VAL A 50 0.17 1.48 13.49
N PHE A 51 0.82 2.32 12.68
CA PHE A 51 1.94 3.13 13.09
C PHE A 51 1.64 4.61 12.85
N GLU A 52 2.18 5.45 13.73
CA GLU A 52 2.44 6.84 13.42
C GLU A 52 3.90 6.97 13.01
N VAL A 53 4.13 7.46 11.81
CA VAL A 53 5.48 7.67 11.26
C VAL A 53 5.70 9.15 11.04
N THR A 54 6.81 9.69 11.52
CA THR A 54 7.14 11.11 11.42
C THR A 54 8.35 11.30 10.51
N TYR A 55 8.23 12.20 9.53
CA TYR A 55 9.31 12.59 8.64
C TYR A 55 9.76 14.03 8.88
N ASN A 56 11.06 14.29 8.77
CA ASN A 56 11.64 15.63 8.86
C ASN A 56 11.52 16.44 7.54
N ALA A 57 12.21 17.58 7.43
CA ALA A 57 12.15 18.47 6.28
C ALA A 57 12.88 17.90 5.05
N GLU A 58 13.83 17.01 5.28
CA GLU A 58 14.63 16.28 4.30
C GLU A 58 13.88 15.06 3.73
N GLY A 59 12.75 14.70 4.36
CA GLY A 59 11.96 13.52 4.05
C GLY A 59 12.54 12.24 4.65
N ASP A 60 13.41 12.35 5.65
CA ASP A 60 13.94 11.22 6.39
C ASP A 60 13.01 10.87 7.56
N LEU A 61 12.81 9.57 7.78
CA LEU A 61 12.01 9.01 8.85
C LEU A 61 12.73 9.19 10.18
N THR A 62 12.12 9.94 11.09
CA THR A 62 12.71 10.25 12.41
C THR A 62 12.06 9.48 13.54
N GLU A 63 10.83 9.01 13.35
CA GLU A 63 10.07 8.35 14.42
C GLU A 63 9.08 7.33 13.85
N VAL A 64 8.93 6.20 14.55
CA VAL A 64 7.92 5.17 14.27
C VAL A 64 7.32 4.70 15.58
N ILE A 65 6.05 5.05 15.83
CA ILE A 65 5.31 4.67 17.03
C ILE A 65 4.25 3.63 16.65
N ALA A 66 4.26 2.47 17.30
CA ALA A 66 3.19 1.50 17.18
C ALA A 66 1.97 1.96 18.00
N VAL A 67 0.84 2.20 17.35
CA VAL A 67 -0.40 2.68 17.97
C VAL A 67 -1.33 1.53 18.32
N GLU A 68 -1.44 0.55 17.42
CA GLU A 68 -2.36 -0.59 17.58
C GLU A 68 -1.80 -1.78 16.81
N TYR A 69 -2.00 -2.99 17.33
CA TYR A 69 -1.79 -4.21 16.55
C TYR A 69 -2.79 -5.30 16.90
N GLN A 70 -3.05 -6.14 15.90
CA GLN A 70 -3.93 -7.29 16.00
C GLN A 70 -3.25 -8.51 15.37
N PRO A 71 -3.27 -9.67 16.03
CA PRO A 71 -3.92 -9.95 17.33
C PRO A 71 -3.16 -9.36 18.54
N VAL A 72 -3.85 -8.96 19.62
CA VAL A 72 -3.25 -8.24 20.78
C VAL A 72 -2.21 -9.08 21.58
N ARG A 73 -2.04 -10.36 21.25
CA ARG A 73 -1.08 -11.27 21.90
C ARG A 73 0.32 -11.15 21.29
N GLU A 74 1.25 -11.98 21.77
CA GLU A 74 2.64 -12.06 21.29
C GLU A 74 2.74 -12.12 19.75
N ALA A 75 1.81 -12.82 19.10
CA ALA A 75 1.70 -12.86 17.65
C ALA A 75 1.62 -11.48 16.99
N GLY A 76 0.74 -10.58 17.46
CA GLY A 76 0.63 -9.25 16.86
C GLY A 76 1.77 -8.32 17.27
N LYS A 77 2.38 -8.54 18.44
CA LYS A 77 3.61 -7.84 18.83
C LYS A 77 4.76 -8.18 17.87
N ILE A 78 5.00 -9.47 17.61
CA ILE A 78 6.03 -9.93 16.67
C ILE A 78 5.74 -9.40 15.26
N PHE A 79 4.48 -9.43 14.83
CA PHE A 79 4.04 -8.87 13.57
C PHE A 79 4.35 -7.36 13.49
N ALA A 80 3.97 -6.59 14.51
CA ALA A 80 4.20 -5.15 14.57
C ALA A 80 5.71 -4.83 14.55
N LEU A 81 6.54 -5.60 15.26
CA LEU A 81 8.00 -5.41 15.22
C LEU A 81 8.57 -5.67 13.82
N SER A 82 8.12 -6.73 13.13
CA SER A 82 8.55 -7.00 11.75
C SER A 82 8.13 -5.89 10.77
N ALA A 83 6.92 -5.36 10.95
CA ALA A 83 6.38 -4.29 10.12
C ALA A 83 7.08 -2.94 10.40
N GLN A 84 7.41 -2.67 11.66
CA GLN A 84 8.23 -1.52 12.04
C GLN A 84 9.61 -1.58 11.40
N GLN A 85 10.26 -2.75 11.43
CA GLN A 85 11.55 -2.93 10.77
C GLN A 85 11.45 -2.64 9.27
N ALA A 86 10.40 -3.13 8.61
CA ALA A 86 10.18 -2.86 7.19
C ALA A 86 9.99 -1.36 6.87
N LEU A 87 9.32 -0.61 7.76
CA LEU A 87 9.21 0.85 7.65
C LEU A 87 10.58 1.53 7.75
N LEU A 88 11.42 1.09 8.68
CA LEU A 88 12.78 1.61 8.83
C LEU A 88 13.67 1.27 7.63
N ASP A 89 13.55 0.05 7.10
CA ASP A 89 14.44 -0.39 6.02
C ASP A 89 14.09 0.25 4.68
N CYS A 90 12.79 0.33 4.35
CA CYS A 90 12.36 0.66 2.99
C CYS A 90 11.40 1.84 2.88
N ALA A 91 11.00 2.41 4.01
CA ALA A 91 10.37 3.71 4.08
C ALA A 91 11.18 4.72 4.93
N SER A 92 12.48 4.51 5.11
CA SER A 92 13.37 5.47 5.81
C SER A 92 13.43 6.84 5.15
N LYS A 93 13.12 6.93 3.85
CA LYS A 93 13.10 8.19 3.11
C LYS A 93 11.88 8.24 2.20
N ALA A 94 11.08 9.30 2.29
CA ALA A 94 9.91 9.50 1.46
C ALA A 94 9.87 10.93 0.89
N ALA A 95 9.10 11.14 -0.18
CA ALA A 95 8.90 12.47 -0.77
C ALA A 95 8.03 13.41 0.10
N ILE A 96 7.75 13.02 1.35
CA ILE A 96 6.85 13.72 2.26
C ILE A 96 7.69 14.41 3.31
N LYS A 97 7.36 15.66 3.64
CA LYS A 97 8.20 16.50 4.49
C LYS A 97 7.43 17.02 5.70
N SER A 98 8.08 16.99 6.87
CA SER A 98 7.64 17.59 8.12
C SER A 98 6.21 17.20 8.52
N ARG A 99 5.89 15.91 8.49
CA ARG A 99 4.54 15.38 8.77
C ARG A 99 4.60 14.05 9.50
N THR A 100 3.63 13.87 10.39
CA THR A 100 3.30 12.57 10.99
C THR A 100 2.13 11.96 10.24
N ILE A 101 2.24 10.68 9.89
CA ILE A 101 1.30 9.97 9.03
C ILE A 101 0.93 8.65 9.69
N ARG A 102 -0.36 8.33 9.67
CA ARG A 102 -0.85 7.06 10.17
C ARG A 102 -0.79 6.01 9.07
N VAL A 103 0.07 5.01 9.24
CA VAL A 103 0.30 3.93 8.27
C VAL A 103 -0.27 2.64 8.82
N VAL A 104 -0.93 1.86 7.96
CA VAL A 104 -1.51 0.57 8.34
C VAL A 104 -0.81 -0.52 7.55
N MET A 105 -0.11 -1.40 8.26
CA MET A 105 0.51 -2.60 7.71
C MET A 105 -0.45 -3.77 7.91
N ASN A 106 -0.99 -4.30 6.82
CA ASN A 106 -1.97 -5.39 6.84
C ASN A 106 -1.40 -6.62 6.17
N TYR A 107 -1.72 -7.78 6.73
CA TYR A 107 -1.50 -9.07 6.10
C TYR A 107 -2.80 -9.88 6.13
N THR A 108 -3.08 -10.55 5.02
CA THR A 108 -4.14 -11.56 4.92
C THR A 108 -3.56 -12.72 4.14
N ALA A 109 -3.65 -13.93 4.70
CA ALA A 109 -3.15 -15.12 4.04
C ALA A 109 -3.82 -15.30 2.66
N PRO A 110 -3.07 -15.69 1.61
CA PRO A 110 -3.65 -16.03 0.32
C PRO A 110 -4.71 -17.11 0.50
N ARG A 111 -5.87 -16.96 -0.17
CA ARG A 111 -6.89 -17.99 -0.15
C ARG A 111 -6.39 -19.23 -0.89
N SER A 112 -6.36 -20.37 -0.21
CA SER A 112 -6.13 -21.68 -0.79
C SER A 112 -7.36 -22.12 -1.61
N GLY A 113 -7.60 -21.48 -2.76
CA GLY A 113 -8.81 -21.79 -3.55
C GLY A 113 -8.97 -21.10 -4.89
N ASP A 114 -8.12 -20.14 -5.25
CA ASP A 114 -8.16 -19.53 -6.58
C ASP A 114 -7.55 -20.51 -7.59
N THR A 115 -8.39 -21.43 -8.04
CA THR A 115 -8.18 -22.12 -9.31
C THR A 115 -8.07 -21.01 -10.34
N LEU A 116 -6.85 -20.78 -10.84
CA LEU A 116 -6.61 -19.91 -11.97
C LEU A 116 -7.45 -20.46 -13.12
N ILE A 117 -8.68 -19.95 -13.30
CA ILE A 117 -9.46 -20.17 -14.50
C ILE A 117 -8.70 -19.42 -15.58
N MET A 118 -7.70 -20.08 -16.17
CA MET A 118 -7.10 -19.64 -17.41
C MET A 118 -8.22 -19.64 -18.43
N LYS A 119 -8.75 -18.45 -18.72
CA LYS A 119 -9.67 -18.23 -19.82
C LYS A 119 -8.92 -18.56 -21.11
N LYS A 120 -9.12 -19.77 -21.61
CA LYS A 120 -8.59 -20.24 -22.89
C LYS A 120 -9.12 -19.29 -23.97
N ARG A 121 -8.22 -18.55 -24.62
CA ARG A 121 -8.52 -17.89 -25.90
C ARG A 121 -8.70 -18.95 -26.98
#